data_AF-A0AB34VCU1-F1
#
_entry.id   AF-A0AB34VCU1-F1
#
_cell.length_a   1.000
_cell.length_b   1.000
_cell.length_c   1.000
_cell.angle_alpha   90.00
_cell.angle_beta   90.00
_cell.angle_gamma   90.00
#
_symmetry.space_group_name_H-M   'P 1'
#
loop_
_entity.id
_entity.type
_entity.pdbx_description
1 polymer ?
#
loop_
_entity_poly.entity_id
_entity_poly.type
_entity_poly.pdbx_seq_one_letter_code
_entity_poly.pdbx_strand_id
1 'polypeptide(L)'
;MFEAARVGDDIGHSGALAGMIAGTIVGGLIAAAGGIAAGALFLAGLGAATLGVGVLLIGASLAVGYLTGELATAARDKFAEDGAASMTKKGTITTGSANVFINGRPAALATGSMVMCSDDGSQQMAEGSSRVYINGLPAARTGDHTTCDASVMTGSDNVIIGGEAEQTAVWPAPGWMMRSAWSVTLTTKKTS
;
A
#
# COMPACT_ATOMS: atom_id res chain seq x y z
N MET A 1 -14.85 -3.76 -3.26
CA MET A 1 -15.81 -4.05 -2.17
C MET A 1 -14.97 -4.54 -1.00
N PHE A 2 -15.05 -3.89 0.16
CA PHE A 2 -14.14 -4.15 1.28
C PHE A 2 -14.92 -4.49 2.54
N GLU A 3 -14.38 -5.37 3.37
CA GLU A 3 -15.01 -5.74 4.65
C GLU A 3 -15.05 -4.54 5.59
N ALA A 4 -16.11 -4.44 6.38
CA ALA A 4 -16.25 -3.36 7.34
C ALA A 4 -15.28 -3.51 8.51
N ALA A 5 -14.54 -2.45 8.84
CA ALA A 5 -13.66 -2.44 10.00
C ALA A 5 -14.45 -2.15 11.29
N ARG A 6 -14.00 -2.74 12.39
CA ARG A 6 -14.67 -2.73 13.70
C ARG A 6 -13.64 -2.53 14.81
N VAL A 7 -14.12 -2.18 15.99
CA VAL A 7 -13.27 -2.14 17.19
C VAL A 7 -12.71 -3.54 17.47
N GLY A 8 -11.40 -3.58 17.74
CA GLY A 8 -10.62 -4.79 17.95
C GLY A 8 -10.10 -5.45 16.69
N ASP A 9 -10.37 -4.89 15.51
CA ASP A 9 -9.76 -5.36 14.27
C ASP A 9 -8.28 -4.91 14.21
N ASP A 10 -7.45 -5.76 13.59
CA ASP A 10 -6.01 -5.62 13.56
C ASP A 10 -5.56 -4.60 12.51
N ILE A 11 -4.54 -3.81 12.86
CA ILE A 11 -3.84 -2.91 11.94
C ILE A 11 -2.39 -3.34 11.77
N GLY A 12 -1.82 -3.03 10.62
CA GLY A 12 -0.44 -3.37 10.32
C GLY A 12 0.23 -2.43 9.35
N HIS A 13 1.56 -2.40 9.39
CA HIS A 13 2.35 -1.70 8.40
C HIS A 13 2.83 -2.67 7.33
N SER A 14 2.85 -2.21 6.09
CA SER A 14 3.37 -2.98 4.95
C SER A 14 4.89 -3.02 4.99
N GLY A 15 5.46 -4.17 4.66
CA GLY A 15 6.89 -4.38 4.45
C GLY A 15 7.38 -3.89 3.08
N ALA A 16 6.61 -3.04 2.38
CA ALA A 16 6.86 -2.66 0.99
C ALA A 16 8.27 -2.09 0.77
N LEU A 17 8.74 -1.25 1.70
CA LEU A 17 10.08 -0.69 1.64
C LEU A 17 11.16 -1.79 1.77
N ALA A 18 10.97 -2.76 2.66
CA ALA A 18 11.89 -3.87 2.82
C ALA A 18 11.93 -4.74 1.55
N GLY A 19 10.77 -4.99 0.94
CA GLY A 19 10.66 -5.66 -0.36
C GLY A 19 11.41 -4.93 -1.48
N MET A 20 11.27 -3.60 -1.56
CA MET A 20 12.03 -2.80 -2.53
C MET A 20 13.54 -2.85 -2.30
N ILE A 21 14.00 -2.78 -1.05
CA ILE A 21 15.44 -2.87 -0.73
C ILE A 21 15.97 -4.26 -1.09
N ALA A 22 15.28 -5.33 -0.68
CA ALA A 22 15.68 -6.70 -1.02
C ALA A 22 15.67 -6.94 -2.53
N GLY A 23 14.61 -6.50 -3.22
CA GLY A 23 14.48 -6.60 -4.66
C GLY A 23 15.56 -5.84 -5.42
N THR A 24 15.87 -4.61 -5.01
CA THR A 24 16.93 -3.81 -5.66
C THR A 24 18.30 -4.45 -5.53
N ILE A 25 18.63 -5.03 -4.37
CA ILE A 25 19.87 -5.78 -4.15
C ILE A 25 19.90 -7.03 -5.04
N VAL A 26 18.88 -7.87 -4.99
CA VAL A 26 18.85 -9.14 -5.75
C VAL A 26 18.84 -8.88 -7.26
N GLY A 27 17.93 -8.03 -7.74
CA GLY A 27 17.88 -7.66 -9.16
C GLY A 27 19.13 -6.91 -9.62
N GLY A 28 19.75 -6.12 -8.73
CA GLY A 28 21.03 -5.46 -9.01
C GLY A 28 22.16 -6.46 -9.24
N LEU A 29 22.26 -7.50 -8.41
CA LEU A 29 23.25 -8.56 -8.56
C LEU A 29 23.02 -9.38 -9.83
N ILE A 30 21.77 -9.70 -10.16
CA ILE A 30 21.41 -10.42 -11.40
C ILE A 30 21.78 -9.58 -12.63
N ALA A 31 21.39 -8.30 -12.64
CA ALA A 31 21.71 -7.40 -13.74
C ALA A 31 23.22 -7.20 -13.89
N ALA A 32 23.97 -7.11 -12.79
CA ALA A 32 25.43 -6.99 -12.81
C ALA A 32 26.08 -8.25 -13.40
N ALA A 33 25.68 -9.45 -12.96
CA ALA A 33 26.19 -10.71 -13.49
C ALA A 33 25.86 -10.87 -14.98
N GLY A 34 24.63 -10.53 -15.38
CA GLY A 34 24.18 -10.54 -16.76
C GLY A 34 24.93 -9.56 -17.65
N GLY A 35 25.18 -8.34 -17.16
CA GLY A 35 25.97 -7.33 -17.84
C GLY A 35 27.43 -7.74 -18.03
N ILE A 36 28.04 -8.40 -17.05
CA ILE A 36 29.40 -8.96 -17.16
C ILE A 36 29.44 -10.05 -18.25
N ALA A 37 28.48 -10.99 -18.23
CA ALA A 37 28.40 -12.06 -19.21
C ALA A 37 28.14 -11.53 -20.64
N ALA A 38 27.17 -10.61 -20.79
CA ALA A 38 26.87 -9.96 -22.06
C ALA A 38 28.06 -9.15 -22.57
N GLY A 39 28.71 -8.36 -21.71
CA GLY A 39 29.91 -7.60 -22.06
C GLY A 39 31.06 -8.48 -22.51
N ALA A 40 31.30 -9.61 -21.84
CA ALA A 40 32.32 -10.58 -22.23
C ALA A 40 32.03 -11.20 -23.61
N LEU A 41 30.78 -11.55 -23.89
CA LEU A 41 30.36 -12.07 -25.20
C LEU A 41 30.47 -11.02 -26.31
N PHE A 42 30.16 -9.76 -26.00
CA PHE A 42 30.30 -8.66 -26.94
C PHE A 42 31.76 -8.43 -27.33
N LEU A 43 32.66 -8.38 -26.34
CA LEU A 43 34.10 -8.26 -26.57
C LEU A 43 34.66 -9.46 -27.34
N ALA A 44 34.24 -10.68 -27.00
CA ALA A 44 34.61 -11.88 -27.74
C ALA A 44 34.10 -11.86 -29.19
N GLY A 45 32.90 -11.33 -29.42
CA GLY A 45 32.32 -11.18 -30.75
C GLY A 45 33.10 -10.21 -31.64
N LEU A 46 33.58 -9.11 -31.08
CA LEU A 46 34.47 -8.18 -31.81
C LEU A 46 35.80 -8.86 -32.16
N GLY A 47 36.39 -9.63 -31.24
CA GLY A 47 37.65 -10.36 -31.49
C GLY A 47 37.51 -11.49 -32.51
N ALA A 48 36.35 -12.15 -32.56
CA ALA A 48 36.05 -13.25 -33.47
C ALA A 48 35.45 -12.80 -34.83
N ALA A 49 35.36 -11.48 -35.08
CA ALA A 49 34.85 -10.95 -36.33
C ALA A 49 35.62 -11.48 -37.56
N THR A 50 36.92 -11.73 -37.39
CA THR A 50 37.81 -12.27 -38.44
C THR A 50 37.56 -13.75 -38.76
N LEU A 51 36.86 -14.48 -37.89
CA LEU A 51 36.56 -15.91 -38.04
C LEU A 51 35.14 -16.17 -38.60
N GLY A 52 34.40 -15.11 -38.96
CA GLY A 52 33.02 -15.21 -39.48
C GLY A 52 31.95 -15.49 -38.42
N VAL A 53 32.33 -15.68 -37.15
CA VAL A 53 31.42 -16.00 -36.04
C VAL A 53 31.06 -14.78 -35.18
N GLY A 54 31.67 -13.61 -35.43
CA GLY A 54 31.52 -12.42 -34.58
C GLY A 54 30.08 -11.90 -34.45
N VAL A 55 29.30 -11.91 -35.54
CA VAL A 55 27.90 -11.46 -35.52
C VAL A 55 27.03 -12.36 -34.64
N LEU A 56 27.29 -13.67 -34.63
CA LEU A 56 26.59 -14.62 -33.77
C LEU A 56 26.82 -14.30 -32.29
N LEU A 57 28.07 -14.02 -31.90
CA LEU A 57 28.44 -13.72 -30.52
C LEU A 57 27.92 -12.35 -30.06
N ILE A 58 27.90 -11.35 -30.94
CA ILE A 58 27.27 -10.05 -30.65
C ILE A 58 25.76 -10.23 -30.48
N GLY A 59 25.10 -11.02 -31.35
CA GLY A 59 23.68 -11.36 -31.18
C GLY A 59 23.41 -12.09 -29.87
N ALA A 60 24.28 -13.03 -29.49
CA ALA A 60 24.20 -13.73 -28.21
C ALA A 60 24.37 -12.79 -27.01
N SER A 61 25.24 -11.78 -27.09
CA SER A 61 25.42 -10.80 -26.02
C SER A 61 24.14 -10.00 -25.73
N LEU A 62 23.41 -9.60 -26.78
CA LEU A 62 22.14 -8.88 -26.66
C LEU A 62 21.05 -9.80 -26.08
N ALA A 63 21.01 -11.06 -26.52
CA ALA A 63 20.07 -12.05 -25.98
C ALA A 63 20.32 -12.30 -24.49
N VAL A 64 21.58 -12.47 -24.07
CA VAL A 64 21.95 -12.62 -22.66
C VAL A 64 21.59 -11.37 -21.86
N GLY A 65 21.90 -10.18 -22.38
CA GLY A 65 21.55 -8.91 -21.73
C GLY A 65 20.04 -8.75 -21.54
N TYR A 66 19.24 -9.08 -22.56
CA TYR A 66 17.78 -9.02 -22.48
C TYR A 66 17.21 -10.03 -21.46
N LEU A 67 17.59 -11.31 -21.57
CA LEU A 67 17.11 -12.36 -20.68
C LEU A 67 17.48 -12.11 -19.21
N THR A 68 18.70 -11.65 -18.96
CA THR A 68 19.15 -11.32 -17.59
C THR A 68 18.51 -10.05 -17.05
N GLY A 69 18.22 -9.06 -17.91
CA GLY A 69 17.47 -7.86 -17.55
C GLY A 69 16.01 -8.17 -17.19
N GLU A 70 15.37 -9.08 -17.93
CA GLU A 70 14.01 -9.55 -17.62
C GLU A 70 13.99 -10.34 -16.31
N LEU A 71 14.96 -11.24 -16.09
CA LEU A 71 15.11 -11.97 -14.84
C LEU A 71 15.35 -11.03 -13.64
N ALA A 72 16.18 -10.00 -13.81
CA ALA A 72 16.45 -9.01 -12.77
C ALA A 72 15.18 -8.19 -12.41
N THR A 73 14.39 -7.83 -13.42
CA THR A 73 13.11 -7.13 -13.24
C THR A 73 12.10 -8.04 -12.56
N ALA A 74 11.93 -9.28 -13.04
CA ALA A 74 11.04 -10.26 -12.44
C ALA A 74 11.39 -10.55 -10.97
N ALA A 75 12.68 -10.66 -10.65
CA ALA A 75 13.12 -10.80 -9.26
C ALA A 75 12.74 -9.57 -8.42
N ARG A 76 12.99 -8.35 -8.92
CA ARG A 76 12.60 -7.11 -8.24
C ARG A 76 11.11 -7.03 -7.96
N ASP A 77 10.30 -7.31 -8.98
CA ASP A 77 8.84 -7.23 -8.89
C ASP A 77 8.30 -8.24 -7.88
N LYS A 78 8.86 -9.47 -7.87
CA LYS A 78 8.50 -10.49 -6.87
C LYS A 78 8.79 -10.04 -5.45
N PHE A 79 9.98 -9.52 -5.17
CA PHE A 79 10.31 -9.02 -3.83
C PHE A 79 9.51 -7.79 -3.44
N ALA A 80 9.20 -6.89 -4.37
CA ALA A 80 8.37 -5.72 -4.12
C ALA A 80 6.92 -6.14 -3.80
N GLU A 81 6.36 -7.09 -4.56
CA GLU A 81 5.05 -7.68 -4.33
C GLU A 81 4.98 -8.41 -2.98
N ASP A 82 5.95 -9.26 -2.68
CA ASP A 82 6.03 -9.99 -1.41
C ASP A 82 6.19 -9.03 -0.22
N GLY A 83 6.99 -7.97 -0.38
CA GLY A 83 7.14 -6.94 0.65
C GLY A 83 5.85 -6.14 0.86
N ALA A 84 5.16 -5.77 -0.23
CA ALA A 84 3.89 -5.07 -0.15
C ALA A 84 2.79 -5.94 0.49
N ALA A 85 2.77 -7.23 0.18
CA ALA A 85 1.84 -8.20 0.76
C ALA A 85 2.19 -8.56 2.22
N SER A 86 3.46 -8.41 2.62
CA SER A 86 3.92 -8.66 3.99
C SER A 86 3.41 -7.56 4.91
N MET A 87 2.24 -7.77 5.51
CA MET A 87 1.70 -6.91 6.55
C MET A 87 2.06 -7.47 7.93
N THR A 88 2.65 -6.63 8.77
CA THR A 88 2.95 -7.00 10.17
C THR A 88 1.92 -6.42 11.10
N LYS A 89 1.35 -7.24 11.99
CA LYS A 89 0.41 -6.76 13.02
C LYS A 89 1.14 -5.82 13.97
N LYS A 90 0.67 -4.59 14.07
CA LYS A 90 1.26 -3.53 14.91
C LYS A 90 0.27 -2.92 15.88
N GLY A 91 -1.01 -3.25 15.79
CA GLY A 91 -1.99 -2.63 16.64
C GLY A 91 -3.41 -3.11 16.42
N THR A 92 -4.33 -2.44 17.10
CA THR A 92 -5.77 -2.70 17.00
C THR A 92 -6.56 -1.40 17.08
N ILE A 93 -7.73 -1.37 16.43
CA ILE A 93 -8.69 -0.28 16.56
C ILE A 93 -9.31 -0.31 17.97
N THR A 94 -9.26 0.79 18.72
CA THR A 94 -9.70 0.82 20.11
C THR A 94 -11.03 1.54 20.34
N THR A 95 -11.39 2.47 19.46
CA THR A 95 -12.67 3.19 19.55
C THR A 95 -13.45 3.11 18.24
N GLY A 96 -14.76 3.32 18.32
CA GLY A 96 -15.68 3.21 17.19
C GLY A 96 -17.01 3.91 17.47
N SER A 97 -17.99 3.64 16.62
CA SER A 97 -19.34 4.21 16.69
C SER A 97 -20.08 3.82 17.97
N ALA A 98 -20.76 4.78 18.60
CA ALA A 98 -21.50 4.54 19.86
C ALA A 98 -22.85 3.81 19.65
N ASN A 99 -23.42 3.86 18.46
CA ASN A 99 -24.78 3.41 18.15
C ASN A 99 -24.86 2.43 16.98
N VAL A 100 -23.80 2.31 16.15
CA VAL A 100 -23.76 1.39 15.02
C VAL A 100 -22.76 0.29 15.30
N PHE A 101 -23.27 -0.93 15.34
CA PHE A 101 -22.51 -2.13 15.63
C PHE A 101 -22.54 -3.07 14.43
N ILE A 102 -21.40 -3.67 14.13
CA ILE A 102 -21.22 -4.64 13.06
C ILE A 102 -20.79 -5.94 13.75
N ASN A 103 -21.63 -6.98 13.65
CA ASN A 103 -21.47 -8.24 14.38
C ASN A 103 -21.25 -8.04 15.89
N GLY A 104 -22.00 -7.13 16.50
CA GLY A 104 -21.93 -6.86 17.94
C GLY A 104 -20.72 -6.05 18.39
N ARG A 105 -19.85 -5.61 17.47
CA ARG A 105 -18.71 -4.72 17.76
C ARG A 105 -18.95 -3.33 17.19
N PRO A 106 -18.55 -2.24 17.87
CA PRO A 106 -18.67 -0.89 17.34
C PRO A 106 -18.02 -0.76 15.95
N ALA A 107 -18.71 -0.12 14.99
CA ALA A 107 -18.17 0.13 13.66
C ALA A 107 -17.02 1.16 13.73
N ALA A 108 -15.92 0.92 13.00
CA ALA A 108 -14.83 1.88 12.91
C ALA A 108 -15.17 3.02 11.93
N LEU A 109 -14.74 4.23 12.27
CA LEU A 109 -15.05 5.50 11.60
C LEU A 109 -13.76 6.23 11.26
N ALA A 110 -13.66 6.75 10.04
CA ALA A 110 -12.59 7.65 9.64
C ALA A 110 -12.65 8.94 10.48
N THR A 111 -11.52 9.42 10.99
CA THR A 111 -11.36 10.56 11.91
C THR A 111 -12.03 10.43 13.29
N GLY A 112 -13.00 9.52 13.46
CA GLY A 112 -13.73 9.30 14.73
C GLY A 112 -13.25 8.11 15.55
N SER A 113 -12.44 7.22 14.97
CA SER A 113 -11.89 6.04 15.63
C SER A 113 -10.39 6.17 15.88
N MET A 114 -9.98 5.81 17.09
CA MET A 114 -8.61 5.75 17.54
C MET A 114 -8.06 4.34 17.32
N VAL A 115 -6.77 4.30 17.04
CA VAL A 115 -6.01 3.08 16.80
C VAL A 115 -4.78 3.13 17.70
N MET A 116 -4.50 2.03 18.40
CA MET A 116 -3.25 1.90 19.14
C MET A 116 -2.26 1.15 18.28
N CYS A 117 -1.28 1.88 17.76
CA CYS A 117 -0.10 1.33 17.10
C CYS A 117 1.03 1.16 18.10
N SER A 118 1.78 0.06 18.02
CA SER A 118 2.95 -0.21 18.85
C SER A 118 4.13 0.72 18.54
N ASP A 119 4.21 1.22 17.31
CA ASP A 119 5.36 1.96 16.80
C ASP A 119 5.18 3.47 17.02
N ASP A 120 4.02 4.02 16.62
CA ASP A 120 3.70 5.45 16.69
C ASP A 120 2.68 5.82 17.78
N GLY A 121 2.27 4.85 18.61
CA GLY A 121 1.33 5.06 19.71
C GLY A 121 -0.11 5.28 19.27
N SER A 122 -0.80 6.24 19.91
CA SER A 122 -2.21 6.52 19.67
C SER A 122 -2.41 7.31 18.38
N GLN A 123 -3.05 6.69 17.40
CA GLN A 123 -3.28 7.23 16.07
C GLN A 123 -4.77 7.25 15.73
N GLN A 124 -5.14 7.87 14.61
CA GLN A 124 -6.53 7.94 14.14
C GLN A 124 -6.69 7.25 12.80
N MET A 125 -7.90 6.78 12.51
CA MET A 125 -8.24 6.37 11.13
C MET A 125 -8.18 7.60 10.22
N ALA A 126 -7.42 7.53 9.13
CA ALA A 126 -7.22 8.64 8.22
C ALA A 126 -8.06 8.56 6.95
N GLU A 127 -8.58 7.37 6.65
CA GLU A 127 -9.29 7.04 5.42
C GLU A 127 -10.57 6.25 5.71
N GLY A 128 -11.55 6.38 4.82
CA GLY A 128 -12.81 5.63 4.88
C GLY A 128 -13.54 5.60 3.53
N SER A 129 -14.78 5.13 3.53
CA SER A 129 -15.62 5.07 2.33
C SER A 129 -16.12 6.44 1.86
N SER A 130 -15.99 6.72 0.56
CA SER A 130 -16.59 7.90 -0.10
C SER A 130 -18.12 7.83 -0.30
N ARG A 131 -18.76 6.71 0.03
CA ARG A 131 -20.20 6.49 -0.22
C ARG A 131 -20.99 6.11 1.02
N VAL A 132 -20.34 5.54 2.02
CA VAL A 132 -21.00 5.02 3.22
C VAL A 132 -20.50 5.78 4.43
N TYR A 133 -21.42 6.47 5.09
CA TYR A 133 -21.16 7.28 6.26
C TYR A 133 -21.90 6.70 7.46
N ILE A 134 -21.22 6.59 8.60
CA ILE A 134 -21.79 6.16 9.87
C ILE A 134 -21.63 7.34 10.83
N ASN A 135 -22.74 7.82 11.40
CA ASN A 135 -22.79 9.05 12.21
C ASN A 135 -22.21 10.30 11.50
N GLY A 136 -22.35 10.37 10.18
CA GLY A 136 -21.84 11.49 9.38
C GLY A 136 -20.33 11.45 9.12
N LEU A 137 -19.62 10.41 9.57
CA LEU A 137 -18.21 10.17 9.25
C LEU A 137 -18.08 8.98 8.28
N PRO A 138 -17.12 9.00 7.34
CA PRO A 138 -16.86 7.85 6.47
C PRO A 138 -16.59 6.58 7.24
N ALA A 139 -17.21 5.48 6.81
CA ALA A 139 -17.03 4.18 7.44
C ALA A 139 -15.68 3.58 7.05
N ALA A 140 -14.92 3.11 8.04
CA ALA A 140 -13.63 2.48 7.82
C ALA A 140 -13.78 1.00 7.42
N ARG A 141 -12.82 0.50 6.67
CA ARG A 141 -12.84 -0.81 6.00
C ARG A 141 -11.45 -1.43 5.99
N THR A 142 -11.39 -2.73 5.68
CA THR A 142 -10.13 -3.41 5.41
C THR A 142 -9.38 -2.72 4.27
N GLY A 143 -8.10 -2.41 4.49
CA GLY A 143 -7.25 -1.68 3.56
C GLY A 143 -7.25 -0.16 3.72
N ASP A 144 -8.18 0.44 4.46
CA ASP A 144 -8.16 1.89 4.72
C ASP A 144 -6.99 2.23 5.68
N HIS A 145 -6.36 3.38 5.47
CA HIS A 145 -5.17 3.80 6.19
C HIS A 145 -5.47 4.60 7.47
N THR A 146 -4.55 4.49 8.42
CA THR A 146 -4.46 5.30 9.64
C THR A 146 -3.49 6.47 9.45
N THR A 147 -3.44 7.39 10.41
CA THR A 147 -2.53 8.54 10.39
C THR A 147 -1.05 8.18 10.48
N CYS A 148 -0.71 6.94 10.84
CA CYS A 148 0.65 6.43 10.81
C CYS A 148 0.95 5.54 9.59
N ASP A 149 0.15 5.62 8.53
CA ASP A 149 0.25 4.78 7.33
C ASP A 149 0.07 3.26 7.57
N ALA A 150 -0.39 2.85 8.76
CA ALA A 150 -0.83 1.48 8.97
C ALA A 150 -2.20 1.26 8.31
N SER A 151 -2.40 0.10 7.69
CA SER A 151 -3.66 -0.28 7.05
C SER A 151 -4.41 -1.28 7.93
N VAL A 152 -5.75 -1.25 7.86
CA VAL A 152 -6.59 -2.26 8.53
C VAL A 152 -6.43 -3.61 7.82
N MET A 153 -6.07 -4.65 8.57
CA MET A 153 -5.78 -5.98 8.04
C MET A 153 -6.97 -6.95 8.10
N THR A 154 -7.84 -6.77 9.08
CA THR A 154 -8.99 -7.65 9.31
C THR A 154 -10.28 -6.84 9.32
N GLY A 155 -11.36 -7.40 8.82
CA GLY A 155 -12.68 -6.79 8.87
C GLY A 155 -13.76 -7.78 9.24
N SER A 156 -15.00 -7.41 8.93
CA SER A 156 -16.19 -8.21 9.15
C SER A 156 -16.43 -9.24 8.04
N ASP A 157 -16.55 -10.52 8.41
CA ASP A 157 -16.73 -11.65 7.48
C ASP A 157 -17.95 -11.56 6.55
N ASN A 158 -18.99 -10.84 6.94
CA ASN A 158 -20.29 -10.79 6.26
C ASN A 158 -20.81 -9.37 5.98
N VAL A 159 -20.12 -8.32 6.45
CA VAL A 159 -20.55 -6.94 6.25
C VAL A 159 -19.51 -6.24 5.39
N ILE A 160 -19.95 -5.82 4.22
CA ILE A 160 -19.11 -5.24 3.18
C ILE A 160 -19.56 -3.81 2.92
N ILE A 161 -18.60 -2.90 2.88
CA ILE A 161 -18.83 -1.47 2.66
C ILE A 161 -18.28 -1.11 1.27
N GLY A 162 -19.16 -0.52 0.44
CA GLY A 162 -18.82 -0.04 -0.89
C GLY A 162 -18.17 1.35 -0.87
N GLY A 163 -17.87 1.89 -2.05
CA GLY A 163 -17.22 3.19 -2.21
C GLY A 163 -15.72 3.10 -2.46
N GLU A 164 -15.16 4.18 -2.98
CA GLU A 164 -13.71 4.35 -3.09
C GLU A 164 -13.17 4.81 -1.74
N ALA A 165 -11.86 4.75 -1.57
CA ALA A 165 -11.21 5.22 -0.37
C ALA A 165 -11.04 6.74 -0.43
N GLU A 166 -11.48 7.44 0.61
CA GLU A 166 -11.43 8.89 0.73
C GLU A 166 -10.68 9.24 2.02
N GLN A 167 -9.63 10.06 1.88
CA GLN A 167 -8.88 10.59 3.02
C GLN A 167 -9.68 11.67 3.73
N THR A 168 -9.93 11.46 5.02
CA THR A 168 -10.73 12.35 5.86
C THR A 168 -9.92 13.05 6.93
N ALA A 169 -8.75 12.49 7.30
CA ALA A 169 -7.85 13.12 8.24
C ALA A 169 -6.71 13.82 7.48
N VAL A 170 -6.86 15.13 7.27
CA VAL A 170 -5.74 16.02 6.96
C VAL A 170 -4.98 16.27 8.26
N TRP A 171 -3.72 15.82 8.32
CA TRP A 171 -2.73 16.24 9.32
C TRP A 171 -2.75 17.76 9.52
N PRO A 172 -2.61 18.27 10.77
CA PRO A 172 -3.60 19.16 11.37
C PRO A 172 -4.04 20.27 10.41
N ALA A 173 -5.28 20.21 9.96
CA ALA A 173 -5.86 21.32 9.22
C ALA A 173 -5.76 22.58 10.11
N PRO A 174 -5.12 23.67 9.63
CA PRO A 174 -5.01 24.90 10.41
C PRO A 174 -6.41 25.39 10.77
N GLY A 175 -6.61 25.83 12.02
CA GLY A 175 -7.92 26.01 12.66
C GLY A 175 -8.92 26.96 11.97
N TRP A 176 -8.51 27.63 10.89
CA TRP A 176 -9.40 28.36 10.01
C TRP A 176 -10.25 27.45 9.09
N MET A 177 -9.83 26.21 8.83
CA MET A 177 -10.56 25.25 7.98
C MET A 177 -11.62 24.41 8.73
N MET A 178 -11.47 24.18 10.05
CA MET A 178 -12.51 23.51 10.84
C MET A 178 -13.81 24.34 10.98
N ARG A 179 -13.72 25.67 10.84
CA ARG A 179 -14.89 26.56 10.93
C ARG A 179 -15.81 26.43 9.72
N SER A 180 -15.30 26.12 8.53
CA SER A 180 -16.12 25.93 7.33
C SER A 180 -16.81 24.58 7.30
N ALA A 181 -16.18 23.50 7.78
CA ALA A 181 -16.82 22.16 7.82
C ALA A 181 -18.03 22.09 8.78
N TRP A 182 -17.95 22.76 9.94
CA TRP A 182 -19.07 22.88 10.87
C TRP A 182 -20.14 23.88 10.36
N SER A 183 -19.74 24.90 9.60
CA SER A 183 -20.69 25.85 8.99
C SER A 183 -21.47 25.24 7.81
N VAL A 184 -20.87 24.31 7.06
CA VAL A 184 -21.55 23.59 5.97
C VAL A 184 -22.57 22.58 6.52
N THR A 185 -22.26 21.89 7.63
CA THR A 185 -23.18 20.92 8.25
C THR A 185 -24.38 21.59 8.93
N LEU A 186 -24.28 22.86 9.35
CA LEU A 186 -25.39 23.61 9.93
C LEU A 186 -26.35 24.25 8.89
N THR A 187 -26.06 24.16 7.59
CA THR A 187 -26.87 24.86 6.56
C THR A 187 -27.90 23.98 5.85
N THR A 188 -27.85 22.64 5.98
CA THR A 188 -28.80 21.74 5.28
C THR A 188 -29.94 21.21 6.17
N LYS A 189 -30.64 22.11 6.88
CA LYS A 189 -32.03 21.85 7.27
C LYS A 189 -32.80 23.14 7.51
N LYS A 190 -33.21 23.80 6.43
CA LYS A 190 -34.40 24.66 6.46
C LYS A 190 -35.42 24.08 5.48
N THR A 191 -36.32 23.33 6.08
CA THR A 191 -37.59 22.85 5.51
C THR A 191 -38.34 23.99 4.83
N SER A 192 -38.73 23.78 3.58
CA SER A 192 -39.89 24.42 2.96
C SER A 192 -41.10 23.50 3.09
#